data_AF-A0A2D4EX36-F1
#
_entry.id   AF-A0A2D4EX36-F1
#
_cell.length_a   1.000
_cell.length_b   1.000
_cell.length_c   1.000
_cell.angle_alpha   90.00
_cell.angle_beta   90.00
_cell.angle_gamma   90.00
#
_symmetry.space_group_name_H-M   'P 1'
#
loop_
_entity.id
_entity.type
_entity.pdbx_description
1 polymer ?
#
loop_
_entity_poly.entity_id
_entity_poly.type
_entity_poly.pdbx_seq_one_letter_code
_entity_poly.pdbx_strand_id
1 'polypeptide(L)'
;ARKQKLADSLRLQQLFRDVEDEETWIREKEPIAASTNRGKDLIGVQNLLKKHQALQAEIAGHEPRIKAVTQKGNSMIDEGHFAAEDVKAKLNDLNQKWETLKGKASQRRQDLEDSLQAQQYFADANEAESWMREKEPIVGSTDYGKDEDSA
;
A
#
# COMPACT_ATOMS: atom_id res chain seq x y z
N ALA A 1 20.52 3.83 44.09
CA ALA A 1 20.28 5.23 43.68
C ALA A 1 20.98 5.62 42.36
N ARG A 2 22.30 5.90 42.33
CA ARG A 2 22.98 6.40 41.10
C ARG A 2 22.99 5.41 39.93
N LYS A 3 23.27 4.13 40.19
CA LYS A 3 23.27 3.06 39.16
C LYS A 3 21.89 2.87 38.52
N GLN A 4 20.83 2.98 39.31
CA GLN A 4 19.44 2.82 38.87
C GLN A 4 19.01 3.99 37.98
N LYS A 5 19.26 5.24 38.41
CA LYS A 5 19.02 6.43 37.57
C LYS A 5 19.78 6.38 36.24
N LEU A 6 21.00 5.84 36.23
CA LEU A 6 21.78 5.68 35.01
C LEU A 6 21.15 4.65 34.06
N ALA A 7 20.66 3.53 34.60
CA ALA A 7 20.00 2.48 33.84
C ALA A 7 18.66 2.97 33.25
N ASP A 8 17.87 3.69 34.05
CA ASP A 8 16.60 4.30 33.63
C ASP A 8 16.83 5.30 32.49
N SER A 9 17.83 6.19 32.65
CA SER A 9 18.21 7.13 31.60
C SER A 9 18.69 6.44 30.32
N LEU A 10 19.45 5.35 30.43
CA LEU A 10 19.90 4.58 29.27
C LEU A 10 18.72 3.91 28.54
N ARG A 11 17.78 3.32 29.30
CA ARG A 11 16.57 2.69 28.75
C ARG A 11 15.72 3.71 28.00
N LEU A 12 15.58 4.92 28.53
CA LEU A 12 14.87 6.03 27.89
C LEU A 12 15.52 6.45 26.57
N GLN A 13 16.84 6.67 26.57
CA GLN A 13 17.56 7.06 25.37
C GLN A 13 17.47 6.00 24.28
N GLN A 14 17.56 4.72 24.65
CA GLN A 14 17.38 3.64 23.69
C GLN A 14 15.96 3.62 23.12
N LEU A 15 14.93 3.78 23.96
CA LEU A 15 13.54 3.84 23.47
C LEU A 15 13.34 5.01 22.50
N PHE A 16 13.86 6.19 22.80
CA PHE A 16 13.70 7.36 21.93
C PHE A 16 14.40 7.21 20.60
N ARG A 17 15.60 6.59 20.59
CA ARG A 17 16.25 6.21 19.34
C ARG A 17 15.42 5.20 18.55
N ASP A 18 14.91 4.16 19.22
CA ASP A 18 14.08 3.15 18.55
C ASP A 18 12.81 3.78 17.94
N VAL A 19 12.19 4.75 18.64
CA VAL A 19 11.04 5.53 18.13
C VAL A 19 11.44 6.38 16.93
N GLU A 20 12.55 7.11 17.01
CA GLU A 20 13.02 8.00 15.93
C GLU A 20 13.38 7.24 14.65
N ASP A 21 13.99 6.06 14.78
CA ASP A 21 14.27 5.17 13.66
C ASP A 21 12.96 4.77 12.94
N GLU A 22 11.93 4.39 13.70
CA GLU A 22 10.63 4.02 13.11
C GLU A 22 9.88 5.22 12.53
N GLU A 23 9.93 6.38 13.18
CA GLU A 23 9.32 7.60 12.66
C GLU A 23 9.97 8.05 11.34
N THR A 24 11.30 7.90 11.23
CA THR A 24 12.05 8.21 10.01
C THR A 24 11.61 7.28 8.89
N TRP A 25 11.54 5.98 9.16
CA TRP A 25 11.07 5.01 8.18
C TRP A 25 9.63 5.29 7.73
N ILE A 26 8.72 5.61 8.65
CA ILE A 26 7.33 5.97 8.30
C ILE A 26 7.32 7.19 7.37
N ARG A 27 8.10 8.23 7.68
CA ARG A 27 8.21 9.46 6.88
C ARG A 27 8.74 9.18 5.47
N GLU A 28 9.66 8.23 5.31
CA GLU A 28 10.17 7.82 4.00
C GLU A 28 9.12 7.09 3.16
N LYS A 29 8.29 6.25 3.79
CA LYS A 29 7.28 5.44 3.09
C LYS A 29 5.98 6.18 2.82
N GLU A 30 5.65 7.19 3.61
CA GLU A 30 4.41 7.95 3.52
C GLU A 30 4.15 8.57 2.13
N PRO A 31 5.12 9.21 1.45
CA PRO A 31 4.91 9.73 0.09
C PRO A 31 4.59 8.63 -0.93
N ILE A 32 5.16 7.45 -0.74
CA ILE A 32 4.90 6.29 -1.60
C ILE A 32 3.46 5.81 -1.34
N ALA A 33 3.06 5.65 -0.09
CA ALA A 33 1.68 5.28 0.25
C ALA A 33 0.64 6.33 -0.20
N ALA A 34 1.00 7.61 -0.24
CA ALA A 34 0.13 8.72 -0.62
C ALA A 34 0.09 9.04 -2.12
N SER A 35 0.86 8.32 -2.96
CA SER A 35 0.93 8.64 -4.39
C SER A 35 -0.41 8.41 -5.10
N THR A 36 -0.84 9.42 -5.84
CA THR A 36 -2.09 9.46 -6.62
C THR A 36 -1.93 8.93 -8.04
N ASN A 37 -0.75 8.42 -8.41
CA ASN A 37 -0.54 7.81 -9.72
C ASN A 37 -1.29 6.49 -9.80
N ARG A 38 -2.29 6.46 -10.69
CA ARG A 38 -3.22 5.35 -10.91
C ARG A 38 -2.96 4.55 -12.19
N GLY A 39 -1.93 4.89 -12.98
CA GLY A 39 -1.69 4.25 -14.28
C GLY A 39 -2.59 4.81 -15.39
N LYS A 40 -2.18 4.63 -16.65
CA LYS A 40 -2.90 5.15 -17.82
C LYS A 40 -3.43 4.06 -18.76
N ASP A 41 -2.95 2.84 -18.58
CA ASP A 41 -3.28 1.66 -19.36
C ASP A 41 -3.23 0.42 -18.44
N LEU A 42 -3.77 -0.70 -18.93
CA LEU A 42 -3.88 -1.94 -18.17
C LEU A 42 -2.53 -2.41 -17.60
N ILE A 43 -1.49 -2.41 -18.43
CA ILE A 43 -0.14 -2.84 -18.05
C ILE A 43 0.46 -1.93 -16.97
N GLY A 44 0.27 -0.62 -17.10
CA GLY A 44 0.73 0.39 -16.15
C GLY A 44 0.08 0.23 -14.78
N VAL A 45 -1.23 0.00 -14.72
CA VAL A 45 -1.94 -0.25 -13.45
C VAL A 45 -1.44 -1.54 -12.79
N GLN A 46 -1.31 -2.64 -13.56
CA GLN A 46 -0.80 -3.92 -13.03
C GLN A 46 0.60 -3.78 -12.44
N ASN A 47 1.49 -3.04 -13.11
CA ASN A 47 2.83 -2.76 -12.61
C ASN A 47 2.81 -1.93 -11.31
N LEU A 48 1.93 -0.95 -11.22
CA LEU A 48 1.75 -0.14 -10.00
C LEU A 48 1.21 -1.00 -8.84
N LEU A 49 0.24 -1.88 -9.10
CA LEU A 49 -0.28 -2.82 -8.10
C LEU A 49 0.81 -3.75 -7.59
N LYS A 50 1.64 -4.32 -8.47
CA LYS A 50 2.76 -5.18 -8.06
C LYS A 50 3.76 -4.45 -7.17
N LYS A 51 4.10 -3.20 -7.51
CA LYS A 51 4.97 -2.36 -6.67
C LYS A 51 4.31 -2.03 -5.33
N HIS A 52 3.01 -1.76 -5.33
CA HIS A 52 2.25 -1.45 -4.11
C HIS A 52 2.11 -2.65 -3.19
N GLN A 53 1.97 -3.86 -3.74
CA GLN A 53 2.00 -5.11 -2.97
C GLN A 53 3.33 -5.28 -2.22
N ALA A 54 4.46 -4.93 -2.85
CA ALA A 54 5.76 -4.93 -2.17
C ALA A 54 5.80 -3.93 -1.00
N LEU A 55 5.29 -2.71 -1.21
CA LEU A 55 5.16 -1.72 -0.13
C LEU A 55 4.29 -2.23 1.02
N GLN A 56 3.16 -2.89 0.73
CA GLN A 56 2.30 -3.46 1.76
C GLN A 56 3.00 -4.57 2.56
N ALA A 57 3.80 -5.40 1.90
CA ALA A 57 4.61 -6.42 2.56
C ALA A 57 5.68 -5.78 3.46
N GLU A 58 6.34 -4.70 3.01
CA GLU A 58 7.29 -3.94 3.83
C GLU A 58 6.60 -3.36 5.09
N ILE A 59 5.43 -2.74 4.93
CA ILE A 59 4.62 -2.23 6.06
C ILE A 59 4.25 -3.35 7.02
N ALA A 60 3.75 -4.48 6.53
CA ALA A 60 3.42 -5.62 7.38
C ALA A 60 4.66 -6.15 8.14
N GLY A 61 5.83 -6.14 7.50
CA GLY A 61 7.11 -6.54 8.10
C GLY A 61 7.58 -5.63 9.24
N HIS A 62 7.19 -4.35 9.24
CA HIS A 62 7.53 -3.40 10.31
C HIS A 62 6.60 -3.45 11.53
N GLU A 63 5.41 -4.04 11.39
CA GLU A 63 4.42 -4.09 12.47
C GLU A 63 4.95 -4.71 13.78
N PRO A 64 5.74 -5.80 13.76
CA PRO A 64 6.35 -6.34 14.98
C PRO A 64 7.28 -5.35 15.68
N ARG A 65 8.02 -4.53 14.93
CA ARG A 65 8.97 -3.55 15.50
C ARG A 65 8.22 -2.40 16.17
N ILE A 66 7.19 -1.86 15.52
CA ILE A 66 6.29 -0.84 16.12
C ILE A 66 5.66 -1.36 17.41
N LYS A 67 5.18 -2.60 17.41
CA LYS A 67 4.61 -3.26 18.61
C LYS A 67 5.65 -3.41 19.71
N ALA A 68 6.87 -3.84 19.39
CA ALA A 68 7.94 -4.02 20.37
C ALA A 68 8.35 -2.69 21.03
N VAL A 69 8.49 -1.61 20.24
CA VAL A 69 8.79 -0.26 20.74
C VAL A 69 7.67 0.24 21.66
N THR A 70 6.42 0.06 21.23
CA THR A 70 5.25 0.45 22.03
C THR A 70 5.16 -0.33 23.35
N GLN A 71 5.37 -1.64 23.32
CA GLN A 71 5.38 -2.47 24.53
C GLN A 71 6.49 -2.07 25.49
N LYS A 72 7.70 -1.82 24.99
CA LYS A 72 8.85 -1.38 25.79
C LYS A 72 8.57 -0.06 26.51
N GLY A 73 7.96 0.90 25.81
CA GLY A 73 7.61 2.19 26.39
C GLY A 73 6.41 2.11 27.35
N ASN A 74 5.39 1.30 27.06
CA ASN A 74 4.29 1.04 28.01
C ASN A 74 4.81 0.42 29.31
N SER A 75 5.72 -0.54 29.24
CA SER A 75 6.36 -1.11 30.43
C SER A 75 7.14 -0.06 31.23
N MET A 76 7.76 0.95 30.60
CA MET A 76 8.39 2.06 31.33
C MET A 76 7.35 2.92 32.07
N ILE A 77 6.19 3.16 31.44
CA ILE A 77 5.10 3.92 32.04
C ILE A 77 4.54 3.16 33.26
N ASP A 78 4.28 1.87 33.10
CA ASP A 78 3.72 1.01 34.16
C ASP A 78 4.67 0.87 35.37
N GLU A 79 5.98 0.89 35.13
CA GLU A 79 7.02 0.90 36.16
C GLU A 79 7.18 2.26 36.88
N GLY A 80 6.42 3.29 36.48
CA GLY A 80 6.49 4.62 37.08
C GLY A 80 7.78 5.38 36.73
N HIS A 81 8.30 5.16 35.52
CA HIS A 81 9.52 5.82 35.06
C HIS A 81 9.38 7.36 35.11
N PHE A 82 10.46 8.06 35.48
CA PHE A 82 10.42 9.52 35.71
C PHE A 82 9.99 10.35 34.49
N ALA A 83 10.13 9.79 33.28
CA ALA A 83 9.76 10.40 32.00
C ALA A 83 8.50 9.75 31.37
N ALA A 84 7.62 9.14 32.17
CA ALA A 84 6.45 8.41 31.68
C ALA A 84 5.55 9.25 30.75
N GLU A 85 5.33 10.53 31.08
CA GLU A 85 4.51 11.42 30.26
C GLU A 85 5.13 11.68 28.87
N ASP A 86 6.44 11.92 28.81
CA ASP A 86 7.15 12.11 27.54
C ASP A 86 7.14 10.84 26.69
N VAL A 87 7.34 9.68 27.34
CA VAL A 87 7.25 8.37 26.68
C VAL A 87 5.86 8.15 26.09
N LYS A 88 4.81 8.41 26.88
CA LYS A 88 3.42 8.26 26.44
C LYS A 88 3.10 9.16 25.25
N ALA A 89 3.51 10.42 25.29
CA ALA A 89 3.33 11.36 24.19
C ALA A 89 4.02 10.86 22.91
N LYS A 90 5.27 10.38 23.01
CA LYS A 90 6.02 9.83 21.88
C LYS A 90 5.41 8.57 21.29
N LEU A 91 4.94 7.65 22.13
CA LEU A 91 4.27 6.43 21.64
C LEU A 91 2.95 6.75 20.94
N ASN A 92 2.18 7.71 21.45
CA ASN A 92 0.92 8.10 20.82
C ASN A 92 1.17 8.70 19.43
N ASP A 93 2.17 9.58 19.30
CA ASP A 93 2.56 10.19 18.03
C ASP A 93 3.04 9.13 17.01
N LEU A 94 3.91 8.21 17.43
CA LEU A 94 4.37 7.09 16.60
C LEU A 94 3.19 6.24 16.11
N ASN A 95 2.29 5.84 17.01
CA ASN A 95 1.12 5.01 16.66
C ASN A 95 0.16 5.76 15.73
N GLN A 96 -0.06 7.06 15.92
CA GLN A 96 -0.90 7.85 15.03
C GLN A 96 -0.31 7.92 13.61
N LYS A 97 1.00 8.15 13.48
CA LYS A 97 1.70 8.14 12.19
C LYS A 97 1.63 6.76 11.53
N TRP A 98 1.79 5.69 12.32
CA TRP A 98 1.68 4.32 11.85
C TRP A 98 0.30 3.99 11.28
N GLU A 99 -0.77 4.32 12.01
CA GLU A 99 -2.14 4.11 11.54
C GLU A 99 -2.45 4.96 10.30
N THR A 100 -1.94 6.19 10.25
CA THR A 100 -2.07 7.06 9.08
C THR A 100 -1.39 6.44 7.84
N LEU A 101 -0.18 5.90 7.98
CA LEU A 101 0.53 5.22 6.90
C LEU A 101 -0.26 4.01 6.38
N LYS A 102 -0.76 3.16 7.30
CA LYS A 102 -1.59 2.00 6.94
C LYS A 102 -2.88 2.43 6.21
N GLY A 103 -3.55 3.46 6.70
CA GLY A 103 -4.75 4.01 6.07
C GLY A 103 -4.48 4.50 4.64
N LYS A 104 -3.40 5.27 4.44
CA LYS A 104 -2.98 5.73 3.11
C LYS A 104 -2.64 4.56 2.18
N ALA A 105 -1.90 3.57 2.67
CA ALA A 105 -1.56 2.39 1.89
C ALA A 105 -2.79 1.57 1.49
N SER A 106 -3.79 1.46 2.38
CA SER A 106 -5.06 0.81 2.10
C SER A 106 -5.86 1.57 1.04
N GLN A 107 -6.00 2.89 1.19
CA GLN A 107 -6.71 3.73 0.23
C GLN A 107 -6.06 3.64 -1.16
N ARG A 108 -4.73 3.74 -1.22
CA ARG A 108 -4.01 3.64 -2.49
C ARG A 108 -4.21 2.28 -3.17
N ARG A 109 -4.32 1.20 -2.39
CA ARG A 109 -4.63 -0.11 -2.96
C ARG A 109 -6.00 -0.12 -3.64
N GLN A 110 -7.02 0.39 -2.95
CA GLN A 110 -8.37 0.47 -3.50
C GLN A 110 -8.38 1.30 -4.79
N ASP A 111 -7.75 2.48 -4.78
CA ASP A 111 -7.66 3.35 -5.96
C ASP A 111 -7.02 2.64 -7.18
N LEU A 112 -6.01 1.80 -6.94
CA LEU A 112 -5.35 1.02 -7.99
C LEU A 112 -6.20 -0.15 -8.47
N GLU A 113 -6.93 -0.81 -7.58
CA GLU A 113 -7.88 -1.88 -7.92
C GLU A 113 -9.05 -1.34 -8.76
N ASP A 114 -9.61 -0.19 -8.38
CA ASP A 114 -10.67 0.49 -9.14
C ASP A 114 -10.17 0.90 -10.54
N SER A 115 -8.94 1.41 -10.62
CA SER A 115 -8.31 1.77 -11.89
C SER A 115 -8.06 0.55 -12.77
N LEU A 116 -7.70 -0.59 -12.17
CA LEU A 116 -7.48 -1.83 -12.90
C LEU A 116 -8.79 -2.31 -13.53
N GLN A 117 -9.87 -2.29 -12.75
CA GLN A 117 -11.19 -2.69 -13.23
C GLN A 117 -11.68 -1.81 -14.39
N ALA A 118 -11.51 -0.49 -14.28
CA ALA A 118 -11.86 0.44 -15.35
C ALA A 118 -11.05 0.17 -16.63
N GLN A 119 -9.74 -0.01 -16.52
CA GLN A 119 -8.87 -0.28 -17.68
C GLN A 119 -9.18 -1.63 -18.34
N GLN A 120 -9.52 -2.66 -17.55
CA GLN A 120 -9.93 -3.96 -18.09
C GLN A 120 -11.23 -3.81 -18.90
N TYR A 121 -12.22 -3.09 -18.38
CA TYR A 121 -13.47 -2.84 -19.08
C TYR A 121 -13.25 -2.13 -20.43
N PHE A 122 -12.42 -1.10 -20.48
CA PHE A 122 -12.10 -0.40 -21.73
C PHE A 122 -11.36 -1.29 -22.72
N ALA A 123 -10.45 -2.14 -22.26
CA ALA A 123 -9.74 -3.09 -23.11
C ALA A 123 -10.71 -4.09 -23.74
N ASP A 124 -11.59 -4.69 -22.95
CA ASP A 124 -12.59 -5.66 -23.40
C ASP A 124 -13.60 -5.04 -24.38
N ALA A 125 -14.03 -3.80 -24.11
CA ALA A 125 -14.93 -3.05 -24.99
C ALA A 125 -14.28 -2.77 -26.35
N ASN A 126 -13.02 -2.31 -26.36
CA ASN A 126 -12.28 -2.06 -27.59
C ASN A 126 -12.04 -3.34 -28.41
N GLU A 127 -11.79 -4.46 -27.74
CA GLU A 127 -11.65 -5.77 -28.39
C GLU A 127 -12.97 -6.19 -29.06
N ALA A 128 -14.09 -6.05 -28.35
CA ALA A 128 -15.42 -6.34 -28.90
C ALA A 128 -15.76 -5.44 -30.09
N GLU A 129 -15.45 -4.15 -30.02
CA GLU A 129 -15.63 -3.21 -31.14
C GLU A 129 -14.78 -3.60 -32.35
N SER A 130 -13.51 -3.98 -32.14
CA SER A 130 -12.63 -4.44 -33.20
C SER A 130 -13.16 -5.72 -33.85
N TRP A 131 -13.64 -6.67 -33.04
CA TRP A 131 -14.22 -7.92 -33.54
C TRP A 131 -15.48 -7.68 -34.37
N MET A 132 -16.38 -6.80 -33.93
CA MET A 132 -17.59 -6.44 -34.69
C MET A 132 -17.23 -5.81 -36.05
N ARG A 133 -16.28 -4.87 -36.08
CA ARG A 133 -15.81 -4.23 -37.34
C ARG A 133 -15.18 -5.23 -38.30
N GLU A 134 -14.51 -6.26 -37.80
CA GLU A 134 -13.95 -7.33 -38.63
C GLU A 134 -15.03 -8.24 -39.24
N LYS A 135 -16.12 -8.51 -38.49
CA LYS A 135 -17.21 -9.38 -38.94
C LYS A 135 -18.27 -8.69 -39.80
N GLU A 136 -18.47 -7.38 -39.66
CA GLU A 136 -19.40 -6.58 -40.48
C GLU A 136 -19.26 -6.80 -42.00
N PRO A 137 -18.06 -6.72 -42.61
CA PRO A 137 -17.93 -6.92 -44.06
C PRO A 137 -18.11 -8.38 -44.49
N ILE A 138 -17.90 -9.35 -43.60
CA ILE A 138 -18.07 -10.78 -43.88
C ILE A 138 -19.56 -11.13 -43.96
N VAL A 139 -20.38 -10.56 -43.08
CA VAL A 139 -21.84 -10.78 -43.06
C VAL A 139 -22.55 -10.03 -44.21
N GLY A 140 -21.96 -8.95 -44.71
CA GLY A 140 -22.43 -8.22 -45.91
C GLY A 140 -22.03 -8.86 -47.24
N SER A 141 -21.12 -9.83 -47.25
CA SER A 141 -20.74 -10.58 -48.44
C SER A 141 -21.73 -11.70 -48.68
N THR A 142 -22.84 -11.41 -49.39
CA THR A 142 -23.63 -12.43 -50.08
C THR A 142 -22.81 -13.01 -51.25
N ASP A 143 -21.80 -13.83 -50.93
CA ASP A 143 -21.29 -14.82 -51.86
C ASP A 143 -22.19 -16.05 -51.70
N TYR A 144 -23.38 -15.97 -52.31
CA TYR A 144 -24.16 -17.17 -52.54
C TYR A 144 -23.32 -18.04 -53.45
N GLY A 145 -22.75 -19.11 -52.88
CA GLY A 145 -22.10 -20.16 -53.64
C GLY A 145 -22.93 -20.47 -54.87
N LYS A 146 -22.39 -20.16 -56.04
CA LYS A 146 -22.89 -20.68 -57.30
C LYS A 146 -22.62 -22.17 -57.30
N ASP A 147 -23.47 -22.91 -56.61
CA ASP A 147 -23.69 -24.32 -56.89
C ASP A 147 -24.50 -24.35 -58.21
N GLU A 148 -23.86 -23.97 -59.32
CA GLU A 148 -24.41 -24.18 -60.66
C GLU A 148 -24.13 -25.64 -61.05
N ASP A 149 -25.21 -26.43 -60.98
CA ASP A 149 -25.54 -27.61 -61.78
C ASP A 149 -24.44 -28.66 -62.03
N SER A 150 -24.46 -29.72 -61.23
CA SER A 150 -24.08 -31.07 -61.71
C SER A 150 -25.35 -31.77 -62.22
N ALA A 151 -25.60 -31.66 -63.52
CA ALA A 151 -26.53 -32.49 -64.29
C ALA A 151 -25.76 -33.25 -65.38
#